data_AF-A0A3C7Z7S6-F1
#
_entry.id   AF-A0A3C7Z7S6-F1
#
_cell.length_a   1.000
_cell.length_b   1.000
_cell.length_c   1.000
_cell.angle_alpha   90.00
_cell.angle_beta   90.00
_cell.angle_gamma   90.00
#
_symmetry.space_group_name_H-M   'P 1'
#
loop_
_entity.id
_entity.type
_entity.pdbx_description
1 polymer ?
#
loop_
_entity_poly.entity_id
_entity_poly.type
_entity_poly.pdbx_seq_one_letter_code
_entity_poly.pdbx_strand_id
1 'polypeptide(L)'
;VRKVEKAFQLKATADERSSYWREQDLLGTGNPNVSDVIAGTDLRNYLQAVPEVSGMSGLRWVYDNDGDSYDGCSASAVGVNLIIYNVNQYLSVMQELDNTLDDGNLACGKIRHSASDDGGNGAIFYQLGGAGGSI
;
A
#
# COMPACT_ATOMS: atom_id res chain seq x y z
N VAL A 1 5.97 5.18 0.75
CA VAL A 1 4.96 4.68 -0.22
C VAL A 1 5.47 4.62 -1.66
N ARG A 2 5.90 5.74 -2.29
CA ARG A 2 6.35 5.76 -3.70
C ARG A 2 7.34 4.66 -4.11
N LYS A 3 8.33 4.35 -3.28
CA LYS A 3 9.30 3.26 -3.58
C LYS A 3 8.62 1.89 -3.65
N VAL A 4 7.66 1.64 -2.77
CA VAL A 4 6.88 0.38 -2.74
C VAL A 4 6.02 0.29 -3.99
N GLU A 5 5.25 1.34 -4.30
CA GLU A 5 4.45 1.40 -5.52
C GLU A 5 5.29 1.19 -6.78
N LYS A 6 6.44 1.87 -6.87
CA LYS A 6 7.32 1.74 -8.02
C LYS A 6 7.82 0.31 -8.21
N ALA A 7 8.14 -0.38 -7.13
CA ALA A 7 8.58 -1.77 -7.19
C ALA A 7 7.47 -2.70 -7.68
N PHE A 8 6.23 -2.52 -7.18
CA PHE A 8 5.08 -3.26 -7.69
C PHE A 8 4.82 -2.97 -9.17
N GLN A 9 4.95 -1.71 -9.61
CA GLN A 9 4.84 -1.35 -11.03
C GLN A 9 5.93 -2.01 -11.89
N LEU A 10 7.19 -1.95 -11.46
CA LEU A 10 8.31 -2.56 -12.19
C LEU A 10 8.15 -4.07 -12.30
N LYS A 11 7.73 -4.73 -11.22
CA LYS A 11 7.39 -6.15 -11.26
C LYS A 11 6.23 -6.40 -12.23
N ALA A 12 5.18 -5.58 -12.20
CA ALA A 12 4.01 -5.78 -13.07
C ALA A 12 4.39 -5.63 -14.55
N THR A 13 5.28 -4.69 -14.86
CA THR A 13 5.86 -4.55 -16.19
C THR A 13 6.69 -5.76 -16.59
N ALA A 14 7.54 -6.28 -15.69
CA ALA A 14 8.38 -7.45 -15.97
C ALA A 14 7.57 -8.73 -16.20
N ASP A 15 6.44 -8.88 -15.50
CA ASP A 15 5.50 -9.99 -15.64
C ASP A 15 4.44 -9.74 -16.75
N GLU A 16 4.54 -8.64 -17.49
CA GLU A 16 3.61 -8.24 -18.56
C GLU A 16 2.14 -8.15 -18.12
N ARG A 17 1.90 -7.64 -16.90
CA ARG A 17 0.55 -7.55 -16.29
C ARG A 17 -0.07 -6.17 -16.42
N SER A 18 -1.37 -6.16 -16.72
CA SER A 18 -2.24 -4.97 -16.67
C SER A 18 -2.97 -4.80 -15.33
N SER A 19 -2.82 -5.75 -14.40
CA SER A 19 -3.35 -5.70 -13.04
C SER A 19 -2.38 -6.28 -12.03
N TYR A 20 -2.44 -5.81 -10.79
CA TYR A 20 -1.65 -6.38 -9.70
C TYR A 20 -2.14 -7.79 -9.33
N TRP A 21 -1.26 -8.60 -8.75
CA TRP A 21 -1.58 -9.97 -8.30
C TRP A 21 -2.58 -9.95 -7.18
N ARG A 22 -3.43 -10.98 -7.09
CA ARG A 22 -4.15 -11.13 -5.84
C ARG A 22 -3.19 -11.53 -4.74
N GLU A 23 -3.46 -11.10 -3.51
CA GLU A 23 -2.68 -11.49 -2.33
C GLU A 23 -2.48 -13.02 -2.21
N GLN A 24 -3.52 -13.77 -2.55
CA GLN A 24 -3.55 -15.23 -2.58
C GLN A 24 -2.61 -15.81 -3.63
N ASP A 25 -2.44 -15.12 -4.77
CA ASP A 25 -1.56 -15.55 -5.86
C ASP A 25 -0.08 -15.32 -5.53
N LEU A 26 0.22 -14.35 -4.64
CA LEU A 26 1.61 -14.04 -4.25
C LEU A 26 2.16 -15.04 -3.25
N LEU A 27 1.41 -15.33 -2.18
CA LEU A 27 1.90 -16.12 -1.05
C LEU A 27 0.94 -17.20 -0.55
N GLY A 28 -0.24 -17.37 -1.17
CA GLY A 28 -1.25 -18.34 -0.72
C GLY A 28 -1.93 -17.96 0.60
N THR A 29 -1.76 -16.72 1.07
CA THR A 29 -2.32 -16.19 2.33
C THR A 29 -3.10 -14.92 2.05
N GLY A 30 -4.13 -14.64 2.85
CA GLY A 30 -4.81 -13.35 2.82
C GLY A 30 -3.99 -12.27 3.52
N ASN A 31 -3.99 -11.06 2.97
CA ASN A 31 -3.40 -9.84 3.52
C ASN A 31 -1.97 -9.98 4.06
N PRO A 32 -0.99 -10.48 3.27
CA PRO A 32 0.37 -10.67 3.75
C PRO A 32 1.08 -9.35 4.06
N ASN A 33 2.08 -9.39 4.96
CA ASN A 33 2.96 -8.23 5.11
C ASN A 33 3.78 -8.04 3.83
N VAL A 34 4.02 -6.79 3.45
CA VAL A 34 4.87 -6.45 2.30
C VAL A 34 6.28 -7.01 2.47
N SER A 35 6.79 -7.11 3.70
CA SER A 35 8.07 -7.78 3.99
C SER A 35 8.08 -9.25 3.57
N ASP A 36 6.97 -9.95 3.78
CA ASP A 36 6.82 -11.36 3.43
C ASP A 36 6.68 -11.49 1.91
N VAL A 37 5.97 -10.56 1.27
CA VAL A 37 5.88 -10.50 -0.21
C VAL A 37 7.25 -10.27 -0.83
N ILE A 38 8.05 -9.34 -0.28
CA ILE A 38 9.43 -9.12 -0.73
C ILE A 38 10.24 -10.42 -0.62
N ALA A 39 10.21 -11.08 0.53
CA ALA A 39 11.02 -12.28 0.76
C ALA A 39 10.58 -13.47 -0.10
N GLY A 40 9.26 -13.69 -0.23
CA GLY A 40 8.67 -14.84 -0.89
C GLY A 40 8.53 -14.73 -2.40
N THR A 41 8.72 -13.53 -2.98
CA THR A 41 8.57 -13.30 -4.42
C THR A 41 9.84 -12.70 -5.05
N ASP A 42 9.80 -12.47 -6.35
CA ASP A 42 10.78 -11.71 -7.11
C ASP A 42 10.64 -10.19 -6.95
N LEU A 43 9.68 -9.69 -6.15
CA LEU A 43 9.58 -8.27 -5.79
C LEU A 43 10.88 -7.76 -5.14
N ARG A 44 11.64 -8.64 -4.45
CA ARG A 44 12.98 -8.35 -3.92
C ARG A 44 13.98 -7.81 -4.94
N ASN A 45 13.80 -8.11 -6.22
CA ASN A 45 14.66 -7.60 -7.29
C ASN A 45 14.46 -6.09 -7.51
N TYR A 46 13.33 -5.54 -7.05
CA TYR A 46 12.95 -4.12 -7.20
C TYR A 46 12.83 -3.40 -5.84
N LEU A 47 12.58 -4.13 -4.76
CA LEU A 47 12.47 -3.62 -3.39
C LEU A 47 13.10 -4.59 -2.40
N GLN A 48 14.32 -4.29 -1.96
CA GLN A 48 15.08 -5.17 -1.07
C GLN A 48 14.50 -5.28 0.34
N ALA A 49 13.85 -4.22 0.82
CA ALA A 49 13.19 -4.14 2.12
C ALA A 49 12.10 -3.05 2.10
N VAL A 50 11.16 -3.13 3.03
CA VAL A 50 10.19 -2.05 3.27
C VAL A 50 10.97 -0.77 3.66
N PRO A 51 10.69 0.40 3.07
CA PRO A 51 11.41 1.62 3.39
C PRO A 51 11.20 2.05 4.84
N GLU A 52 12.29 2.31 5.54
CA GLU A 52 12.27 2.99 6.84
C GLU A 52 12.15 4.51 6.62
N VAL A 53 11.41 5.17 7.51
CA VAL A 53 11.27 6.63 7.53
C VAL A 53 11.81 7.12 8.87
N SER A 54 12.77 8.04 8.82
CA SER A 54 13.38 8.59 10.04
C SER A 54 12.31 9.18 10.97
N GLY A 55 12.38 8.85 12.25
CA GLY A 55 11.40 9.28 13.25
C GLY A 55 10.08 8.48 13.24
N MET A 56 9.93 7.49 12.34
CA MET A 56 8.77 6.61 12.29
C MET A 56 9.19 5.15 12.48
N SER A 57 8.57 4.46 13.43
CA SER A 57 8.84 3.05 13.71
C SER A 57 7.55 2.31 14.07
N GLY A 58 7.59 0.98 14.01
CA GLY A 58 6.43 0.14 14.32
C GLY A 58 5.32 0.16 13.25
N LEU A 59 5.58 0.76 12.09
CA LEU A 59 4.67 0.70 10.94
C LEU A 59 4.60 -0.73 10.42
N ARG A 60 3.38 -1.23 10.20
CA ARG A 60 3.14 -2.53 9.57
C ARG A 60 2.53 -2.31 8.20
N TRP A 61 3.19 -2.80 7.17
CA TRP A 61 2.79 -2.67 5.77
C TRP A 61 2.17 -3.97 5.31
N VAL A 62 0.90 -3.93 4.92
CA VAL A 62 0.13 -5.06 4.42
C VAL A 62 -0.19 -4.81 2.95
N TYR A 63 -0.08 -5.88 2.16
CA TYR A 63 -0.58 -5.91 0.79
C TYR A 63 -1.97 -6.52 0.81
N ASP A 64 -2.96 -5.78 0.34
CA ASP A 64 -4.34 -6.21 0.19
C ASP A 64 -4.66 -6.10 -1.30
N ASN A 65 -5.11 -7.15 -1.96
CA ASN A 65 -5.63 -7.05 -3.31
C ASN A 65 -6.42 -8.32 -3.59
N ASP A 66 -7.69 -8.34 -3.24
CA ASP A 66 -8.59 -9.47 -3.47
C ASP A 66 -9.45 -9.33 -4.73
N GLY A 67 -9.36 -8.18 -5.40
CA GLY A 67 -10.08 -7.88 -6.65
C GLY A 67 -11.34 -7.07 -6.43
N ASP A 68 -11.55 -6.55 -5.22
CA ASP A 68 -12.59 -5.60 -4.93
C ASP A 68 -12.29 -4.20 -5.53
N SER A 69 -13.31 -3.35 -5.62
CA SER A 69 -13.21 -2.01 -6.20
C SER A 69 -13.12 -0.95 -5.13
N TYR A 70 -12.05 -0.16 -5.17
CA TYR A 70 -11.86 1.00 -4.29
C TYR A 70 -12.73 2.18 -4.75
N ASP A 71 -13.59 2.67 -3.86
CA ASP A 71 -14.49 3.80 -4.15
C ASP A 71 -13.90 5.18 -3.80
N GLY A 72 -12.69 5.20 -3.24
CA GLY A 72 -11.97 6.42 -2.89
C GLY A 72 -12.33 7.01 -1.53
N CYS A 73 -13.60 6.96 -1.12
CA CYS A 73 -14.10 7.76 0.01
C CYS A 73 -14.71 6.96 1.16
N SER A 74 -15.03 5.67 0.99
CA SER A 74 -15.64 4.89 2.06
C SER A 74 -14.63 4.51 3.15
N ALA A 75 -15.13 4.35 4.38
CA ALA A 75 -14.38 3.87 5.53
C ALA A 75 -14.00 2.38 5.46
N SER A 76 -13.58 1.89 4.29
CA SER A 76 -13.33 0.48 4.02
C SER A 76 -11.90 0.21 3.56
N ALA A 77 -11.41 -1.00 3.81
CA ALA A 77 -10.22 -1.56 3.19
C ALA A 77 -10.50 -2.12 1.78
N VAL A 78 -11.78 -2.27 1.41
CA VAL A 78 -12.22 -2.88 0.16
C VAL A 78 -11.59 -2.21 -1.07
N GLY A 79 -10.89 -3.03 -1.86
CA GLY A 79 -10.28 -2.65 -3.14
C GLY A 79 -8.98 -1.86 -3.07
N VAL A 80 -8.46 -1.59 -1.87
CA VAL A 80 -7.15 -0.93 -1.66
C VAL A 80 -6.03 -1.87 -2.07
N ASN A 81 -4.81 -1.34 -2.26
CA ASN A 81 -3.66 -2.18 -2.58
C ASN A 81 -2.67 -2.35 -1.43
N LEU A 82 -2.54 -1.32 -0.61
CA LEU A 82 -1.62 -1.30 0.52
C LEU A 82 -2.33 -0.72 1.74
N ILE A 83 -2.08 -1.32 2.89
CA ILE A 83 -2.53 -0.83 4.18
C ILE A 83 -1.32 -0.62 5.08
N ILE A 84 -1.20 0.55 5.67
CA ILE A 84 -0.10 0.90 6.59
C ILE A 84 -0.70 1.17 7.96
N TYR A 85 -0.42 0.28 8.90
CA TYR A 85 -0.94 0.35 10.26
C TYR A 85 -0.02 1.10 11.22
N ASN A 86 -0.60 1.51 12.36
CA ASN A 86 0.05 2.21 13.47
C ASN A 86 0.52 3.61 13.09
N VAL A 87 -0.34 4.34 12.37
CA VAL A 87 -0.03 5.64 11.77
C VAL A 87 -0.58 6.84 12.55
N ASN A 88 -1.49 6.65 13.51
CA ASN A 88 -2.14 7.78 14.21
C ASN A 88 -1.13 8.73 14.88
N GLN A 89 -0.05 8.19 15.46
CA GLN A 89 1.02 9.01 16.05
C GLN A 89 1.85 9.81 15.03
N TYR A 90 1.66 9.55 13.74
CA TYR A 90 2.35 10.20 12.62
C TYR A 90 1.38 10.91 11.68
N LEU A 91 0.18 11.27 12.14
CA LEU A 91 -0.89 11.80 11.29
C LEU A 91 -0.48 13.07 10.53
N SER A 92 0.34 13.94 11.13
CA SER A 92 0.86 15.14 10.45
C SER A 92 1.71 14.79 9.23
N VAL A 93 2.55 13.75 9.34
CA VAL A 93 3.36 13.25 8.21
C VAL A 93 2.47 12.62 7.15
N MET A 94 1.40 11.94 7.55
CA MET A 94 0.44 11.37 6.60
C MET A 94 -0.32 12.45 5.84
N GLN A 95 -0.68 13.55 6.50
CA GLN A 95 -1.32 14.70 5.84
C GLN A 95 -0.37 15.37 4.84
N GLU A 96 0.91 15.52 5.17
CA GLU A 96 1.90 16.03 4.21
C GLU A 96 2.12 15.08 3.03
N LEU A 97 2.11 13.77 3.29
CA LEU A 97 2.20 12.76 2.24
C LEU A 97 1.04 12.89 1.27
N ASP A 98 -0.18 12.98 1.79
CA ASP A 98 -1.41 13.16 1.04
C ASP A 98 -1.42 14.46 0.21
N ASN A 99 -1.08 15.59 0.82
CA ASN A 99 -0.90 16.88 0.12
C ASN A 99 0.10 16.81 -1.06
N THR A 100 1.08 15.90 -0.98
CA THR A 100 2.15 15.78 -1.99
C THR A 100 1.82 14.76 -3.08
N LEU A 101 1.02 13.75 -2.76
CA LEU A 101 0.82 12.56 -3.59
C LEU A 101 -0.59 12.43 -4.17
N ASP A 102 -1.54 13.16 -3.63
CA ASP A 102 -2.96 13.04 -3.92
C ASP A 102 -3.62 14.42 -3.98
N ASP A 103 -4.62 14.72 -3.14
CA ASP A 103 -5.41 15.96 -3.17
C ASP A 103 -5.42 16.73 -1.83
N GLY A 104 -4.76 16.21 -0.80
CA GLY A 104 -4.74 16.80 0.53
C GLY A 104 -5.97 16.51 1.38
N ASN A 105 -6.83 15.58 0.94
CA ASN A 105 -7.97 15.07 1.69
C ASN A 105 -7.76 13.64 2.19
N LEU A 106 -7.17 13.48 3.38
CA LEU A 106 -7.03 12.17 4.02
C LEU A 106 -8.35 11.40 4.26
N ALA A 107 -9.53 12.00 4.09
CA ALA A 107 -10.79 11.29 4.19
C ALA A 107 -11.20 10.59 2.88
N CYS A 108 -10.64 10.98 1.74
CA CYS A 108 -10.95 10.38 0.45
C CYS A 108 -9.83 10.59 -0.57
N GLY A 109 -9.55 9.59 -1.39
CA GLY A 109 -8.59 9.69 -2.48
C GLY A 109 -7.71 8.46 -2.56
N LYS A 110 -6.62 8.56 -3.32
CA LYS A 110 -5.56 7.55 -3.38
C LYS A 110 -4.95 7.26 -2.01
N ILE A 111 -4.88 8.26 -1.13
CA ILE A 111 -4.38 8.14 0.25
C ILE A 111 -5.51 8.43 1.23
N ARG A 112 -5.81 7.48 2.10
CA ARG A 112 -6.92 7.63 3.04
C ARG A 112 -6.55 7.19 4.44
N HIS A 113 -6.92 7.97 5.43
CA HIS A 113 -6.75 7.65 6.83
C HIS A 113 -8.03 7.04 7.41
N SER A 114 -7.85 6.00 8.23
CA SER A 114 -8.85 5.61 9.22
C SER A 114 -8.22 5.66 10.60
N ALA A 115 -8.86 6.42 11.50
CA ALA A 115 -8.44 6.53 12.90
C ALA A 115 -8.65 5.22 13.68
N SER A 116 -9.56 4.37 13.21
CA SER A 116 -9.96 3.11 13.85
C SER A 116 -10.06 2.04 12.76
N ASP A 117 -9.13 1.10 12.79
CA ASP A 117 -9.13 -0.06 11.90
C ASP A 117 -8.73 -1.31 12.68
N ASP A 118 -9.13 -2.48 12.19
CA ASP A 118 -8.91 -3.78 12.84
C ASP A 118 -7.41 -4.11 13.05
N GLY A 119 -6.52 -3.41 12.35
CA GLY A 119 -5.08 -3.62 12.44
C GLY A 119 -4.30 -2.81 13.47
N GLY A 120 -4.92 -1.95 14.30
CA GLY A 120 -4.24 -1.30 15.43
C GLY A 120 -4.49 0.21 15.59
N ASN A 121 -3.42 0.98 15.84
CA ASN A 121 -3.49 2.44 16.11
C ASN A 121 -3.65 3.26 14.82
N GLY A 122 -4.77 3.04 14.13
CA GLY A 122 -5.12 3.66 12.84
C GLY A 122 -4.37 3.08 11.65
N ALA A 123 -4.90 3.37 10.46
CA ALA A 123 -4.39 2.87 9.19
C ALA A 123 -4.38 3.96 8.12
N ILE A 124 -3.43 3.85 7.19
CA ILE A 124 -3.46 4.53 5.90
C ILE A 124 -3.72 3.48 4.83
N PHE A 125 -4.77 3.69 4.06
CA PHE A 125 -5.07 2.96 2.84
C PHE A 125 -4.43 3.68 1.67
N TYR A 126 -3.80 2.91 0.81
CA TYR A 126 -3.14 3.42 -0.38
C TYR A 126 -3.53 2.61 -1.61
N GLN A 127 -4.16 3.28 -2.57
CA GLN A 127 -4.42 2.72 -3.88
C GLN A 127 -3.16 2.86 -4.74
N LEU A 128 -2.66 1.75 -5.29
CA LEU A 128 -1.56 1.83 -6.26
C LEU A 128 -2.08 2.46 -7.57
N GLY A 129 -1.23 3.18 -8.28
CA GLY A 129 -1.53 3.58 -9.66
C GLY A 129 -1.65 2.37 -10.60
N GLY A 130 -1.87 2.60 -11.90
CA GLY A 130 -2.02 1.50 -12.86
C GLY A 130 -0.84 0.52 -12.87
N ALA A 131 -1.15 -0.78 -12.97
CA ALA A 131 -0.15 -1.82 -13.20
C ALA A 131 0.40 -1.71 -14.63
N GLY A 132 1.73 -1.80 -14.79
CA GLY A 132 2.36 -1.85 -16.10
C GLY A 132 2.38 -0.54 -16.90
N GLY A 133 2.04 0.61 -16.30
CA GLY A 133 2.08 1.91 -16.98
C GLY A 133 3.50 2.40 -17.26
N SER A 134 3.73 2.93 -18.47
CA SER A 134 4.98 3.59 -18.84
C SER A 134 5.39 4.64 -17.81
N ILE A 135 6.65 4.56 -17.37
CA ILE A 135 7.30 5.49 -16.43
C ILE A 135 7.38 6.89 -17.03
#